data_AF-A0A2D9RD81-F1
#
_entry.id   AF-A0A2D9RD81-F1
#
_cell.length_a   1.000
_cell.length_b   1.000
_cell.length_c   1.000
_cell.angle_alpha   90.00
_cell.angle_beta   90.00
_cell.angle_gamma   90.00
#
_symmetry.space_group_name_H-M   'P 1'
#
loop_
_entity.id
_entity.type
_entity.pdbx_description
1 polymer ?
#
loop_
_entity_poly.entity_id
_entity_poly.type
_entity_poly.pdbx_seq_one_letter_code
_entity_poly.pdbx_strand_id
1 'polypeptide(L)'
;MGSSSLNIGVVAPAKAITIEAADKLSRLAYERYGSEVKLKFHPQCFLEHGHFAGTDEARSLAFLEYANSPEHDVIWSARGGYGCMRLHDDMFDRLNENARAKAYIGYSDFGAVLARLYKMQIGRLIHGPMPVEVNRSVGGEECVTRVLDYVTGRSKDGIEPTRSAHPRIAINLTILEHIIGTPWQPDLSGHVIMIEDVGEYEYAIDRKMFTLCS
;
A
#
# COMPACT_ATOMS: atom_id res chain seq x y z
N MET A 1 -15.79 -2.00 28.13
CA MET A 1 -15.65 -2.47 26.73
C MET A 1 -14.20 -2.24 26.35
N GLY A 2 -13.40 -3.30 26.27
CA GLY A 2 -11.96 -3.16 26.02
C GLY A 2 -11.76 -2.53 24.64
N SER A 3 -11.03 -1.42 24.57
CA SER A 3 -10.56 -0.86 23.30
C SER A 3 -9.74 -1.96 22.62
N SER A 4 -10.25 -2.54 21.53
CA SER A 4 -9.49 -3.49 20.73
C SER A 4 -8.38 -2.71 20.04
N SER A 5 -7.13 -2.99 20.42
CA SER A 5 -5.94 -2.43 19.78
C SER A 5 -5.93 -2.80 18.29
N LEU A 6 -5.72 -1.80 17.42
CA LEU A 6 -5.56 -1.97 15.98
C LEU A 6 -4.13 -2.43 15.68
N ASN A 7 -4.00 -3.63 15.12
CA ASN A 7 -2.72 -4.23 14.79
C ASN A 7 -2.41 -4.01 13.31
N ILE A 8 -1.33 -3.30 13.02
CA ILE A 8 -0.92 -2.94 11.68
C ILE A 8 0.37 -3.70 11.35
N GLY A 9 0.28 -4.64 10.42
CA GLY A 9 1.44 -5.34 9.86
C GLY A 9 2.07 -4.52 8.73
N VAL A 10 3.37 -4.28 8.80
CA VAL A 10 4.14 -3.56 7.78
C VAL A 10 5.03 -4.55 7.01
N VAL A 11 4.92 -4.55 5.68
CA VAL A 11 5.71 -5.39 4.76
C VAL A 11 6.31 -4.53 3.64
N ALA A 12 7.40 -4.97 3.01
CA ALA A 12 8.10 -4.22 1.97
C ALA A 12 8.11 -4.97 0.63
N PRO A 13 6.98 -5.04 -0.11
CA PRO A 13 6.90 -5.84 -1.34
C PRO A 13 7.80 -5.35 -2.48
N ALA A 14 8.31 -4.12 -2.40
CA ALA A 14 9.25 -3.53 -3.34
C ALA A 14 10.65 -3.31 -2.71
N LYS A 15 10.91 -2.09 -2.23
CA LYS A 15 12.21 -1.68 -1.66
C LYS A 15 12.20 -1.71 -0.13
N ALA A 16 13.39 -1.84 0.46
CA ALA A 16 13.56 -1.85 1.91
C ALA A 16 13.34 -0.47 2.54
N ILE A 17 12.76 -0.45 3.73
CA ILE A 17 12.75 0.73 4.60
C ILE A 17 13.91 0.63 5.60
N THR A 18 14.43 1.77 6.07
CA THR A 18 15.49 1.75 7.08
C THR A 18 14.91 1.50 8.48
N ILE A 19 15.74 0.97 9.38
CA ILE A 19 15.36 0.73 10.77
C ILE A 19 15.01 2.07 11.46
N GLU A 20 15.77 3.13 11.18
CA GLU A 20 15.56 4.45 11.75
C GLU A 20 14.18 5.03 11.39
N ALA A 21 13.73 4.79 10.15
CA ALA A 21 12.41 5.22 9.70
C ALA A 21 11.30 4.42 10.41
N ALA A 22 11.47 3.11 10.55
CA ALA A 22 10.54 2.25 11.28
C ALA A 22 10.45 2.65 12.76
N ASP A 23 11.59 2.94 13.40
CA ASP A 23 11.66 3.41 14.79
C ASP A 23 11.04 4.79 14.95
N LYS A 24 11.28 5.71 14.00
CA LYS A 24 10.65 7.04 14.01
C LYS A 24 9.14 6.93 13.93
N LEU A 25 8.61 6.12 13.01
CA LEU A 25 7.16 5.91 12.89
C LEU A 25 6.58 5.22 14.13
N SER A 26 7.27 4.23 14.69
CA SER A 26 6.82 3.50 15.89
C SER A 26 6.73 4.43 17.10
N ARG A 27 7.72 5.32 17.28
CA ARG A 27 7.67 6.35 18.33
C ARG A 27 6.52 7.33 18.12
N LEU A 28 6.38 7.86 16.90
CA LEU A 28 5.27 8.76 16.56
C LEU A 28 3.90 8.12 16.84
N ALA A 29 3.73 6.86 16.45
CA ALA A 29 2.49 6.13 16.68
C ALA A 29 2.23 5.91 18.18
N TYR A 30 3.25 5.53 18.95
CA TYR A 30 3.10 5.35 20.39
C TYR A 30 2.77 6.67 21.11
N GLU A 31 3.45 7.77 20.75
CA GLU A 31 3.21 9.09 21.32
C GLU A 31 1.79 9.62 21.05
N ARG A 32 1.22 9.33 19.88
CA ARG A 32 -0.11 9.83 19.46
C ARG A 32 -1.28 8.91 19.80
N TYR A 33 -1.04 7.60 19.81
CA TYR A 33 -2.11 6.59 19.90
C TYR A 33 -1.92 5.62 21.08
N GLY A 34 -0.76 5.61 21.75
CA GLY A 34 -0.48 4.71 22.86
C GLY A 34 -0.64 3.25 22.47
N SER A 35 -1.43 2.50 23.25
CA SER A 35 -1.72 1.09 22.99
C SER A 35 -2.83 0.85 21.95
N GLU A 36 -3.49 1.89 21.46
CA GLU A 36 -4.55 1.78 20.44
C GLU A 36 -4.01 1.33 19.08
N VAL A 37 -2.78 1.73 18.73
CA VAL A 37 -2.13 1.34 17.48
C VAL A 37 -0.86 0.55 17.78
N LYS A 38 -0.76 -0.65 17.20
CA LYS A 38 0.44 -1.50 17.27
C LYS A 38 1.00 -1.71 15.87
N LEU A 39 2.20 -1.19 15.63
CA LEU A 39 2.93 -1.42 14.39
C LEU A 39 3.84 -2.64 14.57
N LYS A 40 3.73 -3.61 13.65
CA LYS A 40 4.62 -4.77 13.57
C LYS A 40 5.27 -4.79 12.21
N PHE A 41 6.58 -4.53 12.13
CA PHE A 41 7.32 -4.62 10.89
C PHE A 41 7.81 -6.05 10.68
N HIS A 42 7.50 -6.65 9.52
CA HIS A 42 8.08 -7.92 9.17
C HIS A 42 9.60 -7.76 8.97
N PRO A 43 10.46 -8.69 9.43
CA PRO A 43 11.92 -8.58 9.26
C PRO A 43 12.36 -8.36 7.80
N GLN A 44 11.61 -8.91 6.85
CA GLN A 44 11.75 -8.68 5.40
C GLN A 44 11.81 -7.20 5.01
N CYS A 45 11.18 -6.30 5.78
CA CYS A 45 11.22 -4.85 5.55
C CYS A 45 12.64 -4.27 5.48
N PHE A 46 13.61 -4.94 6.12
CA PHE A 46 14.98 -4.49 6.29
C PHE A 46 16.00 -5.35 5.53
N LEU A 47 15.53 -6.36 4.78
CA LEU A 47 16.42 -7.15 3.94
C LEU A 47 16.89 -6.35 2.74
N GLU A 48 18.07 -6.65 2.22
CA GLU A 48 18.58 -6.06 0.99
C GLU A 48 18.97 -7.16 0.01
N HIS A 49 18.50 -7.02 -1.23
CA HIS A 49 18.92 -7.85 -2.36
C HIS A 49 19.03 -6.95 -3.60
N GLY A 50 20.14 -6.22 -3.66
CA GLY A 50 20.33 -5.14 -4.63
C GLY A 50 19.29 -4.04 -4.41
N HIS A 51 18.42 -3.83 -5.40
CA HIS A 51 17.36 -2.82 -5.31
C HIS A 51 16.21 -3.22 -4.36
N PHE A 52 15.99 -4.52 -4.15
CA PHE A 52 14.78 -5.05 -3.53
C PHE A 52 14.95 -5.32 -2.02
N ALA A 53 13.83 -5.33 -1.30
CA ALA A 53 13.77 -5.72 0.10
C ALA A 53 13.92 -7.25 0.31
N GLY A 54 15.01 -7.84 -0.17
CA GLY A 54 15.16 -9.30 -0.25
C GLY A 54 14.69 -9.90 -1.58
N THR A 55 14.87 -11.22 -1.73
CA THR A 55 14.51 -11.97 -2.95
C THR A 55 13.01 -11.93 -3.22
N ASP A 56 12.59 -12.20 -4.45
CA ASP A 56 11.16 -12.23 -4.82
C ASP A 56 10.36 -13.19 -3.93
N GLU A 57 10.96 -14.35 -3.62
CA GLU A 57 10.40 -15.31 -2.69
C GLU A 57 10.26 -14.73 -1.27
N ALA A 58 11.29 -14.08 -0.73
CA ALA A 58 11.22 -13.48 0.61
C ALA A 58 10.13 -12.40 0.69
N ARG A 59 10.02 -11.54 -0.32
CA ARG A 59 8.96 -10.50 -0.38
C ARG A 59 7.57 -11.11 -0.51
N SER A 60 7.44 -12.16 -1.33
CA SER A 60 6.17 -12.85 -1.55
C SER A 60 5.69 -13.58 -0.30
N LEU A 61 6.57 -14.34 0.35
CA LEU A 61 6.26 -15.07 1.58
C LEU A 61 5.94 -14.12 2.75
N ALA A 62 6.68 -13.02 2.90
CA ALA A 62 6.42 -12.03 3.95
C ALA A 62 5.03 -11.38 3.78
N PHE A 63 4.67 -11.00 2.55
CA PHE A 63 3.34 -10.47 2.27
C PHE A 63 2.26 -11.50 2.58
N LEU A 64 2.42 -12.74 2.11
CA LEU A 64 1.46 -13.82 2.35
C LEU A 64 1.28 -14.12 3.83
N GLU A 65 2.37 -14.21 4.58
CA GLU A 65 2.37 -14.48 6.02
C GLU A 65 1.53 -13.43 6.76
N TYR A 66 1.82 -12.15 6.54
CA TYR A 66 1.10 -11.07 7.22
C TYR A 66 -0.34 -10.95 6.73
N ALA A 67 -0.59 -11.11 5.43
CA ALA A 67 -1.94 -11.09 4.88
C ALA A 67 -2.82 -12.23 5.42
N ASN A 68 -2.27 -13.44 5.61
CA ASN A 68 -3.02 -14.59 6.12
C ASN A 68 -3.06 -14.67 7.65
N SER A 69 -2.26 -13.87 8.36
CA SER A 69 -2.21 -13.85 9.81
C SER A 69 -3.49 -13.27 10.42
N PRO A 70 -4.13 -13.91 11.41
CA PRO A 70 -5.25 -13.31 12.14
C PRO A 70 -4.81 -12.16 13.07
N GLU A 71 -3.50 -11.95 13.27
CA GLU A 71 -2.97 -10.92 14.18
C GLU A 71 -3.06 -9.49 13.63
N HIS A 72 -3.29 -9.31 12.33
CA HIS A 72 -3.23 -7.99 11.68
C HIS A 72 -4.59 -7.56 11.17
N ASP A 73 -5.01 -6.34 11.50
CA ASP A 73 -6.23 -5.72 10.96
C ASP A 73 -5.94 -4.98 9.65
N VAL A 74 -4.70 -4.50 9.50
CA VAL A 74 -4.23 -3.70 8.38
C VAL A 74 -2.86 -4.19 7.92
N ILE A 75 -2.68 -4.30 6.59
CA ILE A 75 -1.39 -4.48 5.93
C ILE A 75 -0.98 -3.16 5.30
N TRP A 76 0.16 -2.61 5.72
CA TRP A 76 0.68 -1.34 5.24
C TRP A 76 2.00 -1.55 4.51
N SER A 77 2.05 -1.18 3.23
CA SER A 77 3.30 -1.24 2.46
C SER A 77 4.30 -0.23 3.00
N ALA A 78 5.50 -0.69 3.34
CA ALA A 78 6.56 0.13 3.95
C ALA A 78 6.99 1.30 3.06
N ARG A 79 7.07 1.08 1.75
CA ARG A 79 7.44 2.07 0.74
C ARG A 79 7.14 1.57 -0.67
N GLY A 80 7.16 2.52 -1.61
CA GLY A 80 7.15 2.26 -3.05
C GLY A 80 8.55 1.97 -3.59
N GLY A 81 8.71 2.12 -4.90
CA GLY A 81 9.93 1.82 -5.63
C GLY A 81 9.60 0.99 -6.86
N TYR A 82 10.33 -0.10 -7.09
CA TYR A 82 9.96 -1.09 -8.09
C TYR A 82 10.18 -2.48 -7.49
N GLY A 83 9.21 -3.37 -7.63
CA GLY A 83 9.34 -4.77 -7.24
C GLY A 83 8.04 -5.50 -6.91
N CYS A 84 6.92 -4.79 -6.76
CA CYS A 84 5.61 -5.40 -6.53
C CYS A 84 5.18 -6.26 -7.71
N MET A 85 5.57 -5.90 -8.93
CA MET A 85 5.31 -6.71 -10.12
C MET A 85 6.17 -7.98 -10.24
N ARG A 86 7.07 -8.24 -9.28
CA ARG A 86 7.90 -9.45 -9.23
C ARG A 86 7.46 -10.41 -8.12
N LEU A 87 6.38 -10.08 -7.40
CA LEU A 87 5.81 -11.00 -6.43
C LEU A 87 5.26 -12.23 -7.16
N HIS A 88 5.46 -13.41 -6.57
CA HIS A 88 5.05 -14.66 -7.19
C HIS A 88 3.53 -14.72 -7.34
N ASP A 89 3.05 -15.16 -8.49
CA ASP A 89 1.62 -15.21 -8.77
C ASP A 89 0.85 -16.18 -7.87
N ASP A 90 1.45 -17.34 -7.59
CA ASP A 90 0.88 -18.42 -6.78
C ASP A 90 0.60 -18.00 -5.33
N MET A 91 1.31 -16.98 -4.83
CA MET A 91 1.10 -16.41 -3.52
C MET A 91 -0.31 -15.82 -3.37
N PHE A 92 -0.84 -15.20 -4.41
CA PHE A 92 -2.18 -14.60 -4.37
C PHE A 92 -3.28 -15.66 -4.31
N ASP A 93 -3.08 -16.82 -4.95
CA ASP A 93 -4.02 -17.96 -4.89
C ASP A 93 -4.10 -18.57 -3.49
N ARG A 94 -3.12 -18.29 -2.64
CA ARG A 94 -3.01 -18.79 -1.26
C ARG A 94 -3.56 -17.82 -0.21
N LEU A 95 -4.14 -16.68 -0.63
CA LEU A 95 -4.77 -15.72 0.29
C LEU A 95 -6.07 -16.31 0.89
N ASN A 96 -6.14 -16.36 2.22
CA ASN A 96 -7.24 -17.02 2.96
C ASN A 96 -8.32 -16.02 3.46
N GLU A 97 -9.25 -16.48 4.30
CA GLU A 97 -10.30 -15.63 4.87
C GLU A 97 -9.77 -14.47 5.70
N ASN A 98 -8.63 -14.62 6.37
CA ASN A 98 -8.02 -13.54 7.13
C ASN A 98 -7.58 -12.40 6.22
N ALA A 99 -7.01 -12.71 5.04
CA ALA A 99 -6.63 -11.72 4.05
C ALA A 99 -7.85 -10.91 3.57
N ARG A 100 -9.01 -11.57 3.39
CA ARG A 100 -10.25 -10.93 2.94
C ARG A 100 -10.84 -9.94 3.94
N ALA A 101 -10.55 -10.12 5.23
CA ALA A 101 -11.07 -9.28 6.31
C ALA A 101 -10.24 -8.00 6.59
N LYS A 102 -9.08 -7.83 5.94
CA LYS A 102 -8.11 -6.77 6.26
C LYS A 102 -8.24 -5.56 5.36
N ALA A 103 -7.64 -4.45 5.81
CA ALA A 103 -7.34 -3.33 4.93
C ALA A 103 -5.91 -3.43 4.38
N TYR A 104 -5.69 -3.00 3.14
CA TYR A 104 -4.38 -2.93 2.48
C TYR A 104 -4.09 -1.49 2.06
N ILE A 105 -2.93 -0.97 2.46
CA ILE A 105 -2.61 0.45 2.32
C ILE A 105 -1.26 0.65 1.64
N GLY A 106 -1.21 1.53 0.65
CA GLY A 106 0.01 2.05 0.04
C GLY A 106 -0.29 2.81 -1.25
N TYR A 107 0.75 3.27 -1.93
CA TYR A 107 0.64 3.95 -3.23
C TYR A 107 1.88 3.68 -4.09
N SER A 108 2.01 4.35 -5.24
CA SER A 108 3.11 4.12 -6.19
C SER A 108 3.11 2.65 -6.66
N ASP A 109 4.25 1.96 -6.63
CA ASP A 109 4.39 0.55 -7.06
C ASP A 109 3.49 -0.44 -6.31
N PHE A 110 3.13 -0.16 -5.06
CA PHE A 110 2.15 -0.98 -4.34
C PHE A 110 0.74 -0.93 -4.97
N GLY A 111 0.48 0.06 -5.83
CA GLY A 111 -0.70 0.13 -6.66
C GLY A 111 -0.91 -1.12 -7.52
N ALA A 112 0.16 -1.84 -7.91
CA ALA A 112 0.05 -3.10 -8.64
C ALA A 112 -0.61 -4.20 -7.77
N VAL A 113 -0.21 -4.27 -6.49
CA VAL A 113 -0.82 -5.18 -5.51
C VAL A 113 -2.27 -4.78 -5.25
N LEU A 114 -2.54 -3.49 -5.05
CA LEU A 114 -3.90 -3.00 -4.84
C LEU A 114 -4.81 -3.33 -6.03
N ALA A 115 -4.36 -3.12 -7.27
CA ALA A 115 -5.12 -3.46 -8.47
C ALA A 115 -5.44 -4.96 -8.55
N ARG A 116 -4.46 -5.81 -8.25
CA ARG A 116 -4.64 -7.26 -8.23
C ARG A 116 -5.63 -7.70 -7.16
N LEU A 117 -5.49 -7.21 -5.93
CA LEU A 117 -6.44 -7.51 -4.85
C LEU A 117 -7.85 -7.00 -5.17
N TYR A 118 -7.96 -5.86 -5.88
CA TYR A 118 -9.24 -5.29 -6.29
C TYR A 118 -9.94 -6.24 -7.26
N LYS A 119 -9.22 -6.73 -8.27
CA LYS A 119 -9.70 -7.74 -9.22
C LYS A 119 -10.19 -9.01 -8.51
N MET A 120 -9.48 -9.43 -7.47
CA MET A 120 -9.79 -10.64 -6.68
C MET A 120 -10.88 -10.42 -5.61
N GLN A 121 -11.35 -9.17 -5.42
CA GLN A 121 -12.29 -8.79 -4.37
C GLN A 121 -11.79 -9.17 -2.97
N ILE A 122 -10.52 -8.88 -2.68
CA ILE A 122 -9.87 -9.19 -1.39
C ILE A 122 -9.64 -7.90 -0.60
N GLY A 123 -10.23 -7.84 0.59
CA GLY A 123 -9.97 -6.80 1.57
C GLY A 123 -10.50 -5.42 1.21
N ARG A 124 -10.16 -4.45 2.05
CA ARG A 124 -10.43 -3.03 1.83
C ARG A 124 -9.16 -2.33 1.35
N LEU A 125 -9.20 -1.82 0.13
CA LEU A 125 -8.02 -1.28 -0.54
C LEU A 125 -7.98 0.23 -0.40
N ILE A 126 -6.84 0.76 0.06
CA ILE A 126 -6.66 2.17 0.37
C ILE A 126 -5.39 2.66 -0.32
N HIS A 127 -5.56 3.56 -1.28
CA HIS A 127 -4.46 4.36 -1.79
C HIS A 127 -4.10 5.41 -0.73
N GLY A 128 -2.89 5.36 -0.17
CA GLY A 128 -2.50 6.29 0.88
C GLY A 128 -1.01 6.28 1.23
N PRO A 129 -0.53 7.31 1.96
CA PRO A 129 0.87 7.46 2.36
C PRO A 129 1.46 6.20 3.00
N MET A 130 2.77 6.02 2.88
CA MET A 130 3.50 4.83 3.38
C MET A 130 4.43 5.19 4.56
N PRO A 131 4.84 4.22 5.40
CA PRO A 131 5.77 4.40 6.52
C PRO A 131 7.01 5.23 6.20
N VAL A 132 7.63 5.03 5.02
CA VAL A 132 8.83 5.77 4.61
C VAL A 132 8.63 7.29 4.56
N GLU A 133 7.39 7.77 4.41
CA GLU A 133 7.10 9.20 4.33
C GLU A 133 7.40 9.94 5.63
N VAL A 134 7.52 9.23 6.76
CA VAL A 134 7.93 9.82 8.04
C VAL A 134 9.30 10.52 7.95
N ASN A 135 10.12 10.16 6.96
CA ASN A 135 11.43 10.77 6.71
C ASN A 135 11.38 12.01 5.81
N ARG A 136 10.23 12.41 5.27
CA ARG A 136 10.14 13.66 4.52
C ARG A 136 10.51 14.84 5.41
N SER A 137 11.34 15.74 4.87
CA SER A 137 11.79 16.94 5.56
C SER A 137 10.65 17.90 5.92
N VAL A 138 9.57 17.89 5.13
CA VAL A 138 8.39 18.72 5.34
C VAL A 138 7.14 17.85 5.21
N GLY A 139 6.25 17.91 6.19
CA GLY A 139 4.93 17.26 6.13
C GLY A 139 4.92 15.75 6.33
N GLY A 140 6.06 15.13 6.66
CA GLY A 140 6.20 13.66 6.71
C GLY A 140 5.37 13.00 7.80
N GLU A 141 5.38 13.57 9.01
CA GLU A 141 4.60 13.06 10.13
C GLU A 141 3.11 13.24 9.90
N GLU A 142 2.69 14.37 9.31
CA GLU A 142 1.31 14.64 8.92
C GLU A 142 0.83 13.64 7.87
N CYS A 143 1.68 13.26 6.92
CA CYS A 143 1.35 12.27 5.89
C CYS A 143 1.04 10.90 6.50
N VAL A 144 1.89 10.39 7.39
CA VAL A 144 1.67 9.08 8.03
C VAL A 144 0.54 9.13 9.06
N THR A 145 0.41 10.24 9.80
CA THR A 145 -0.67 10.47 10.77
C THR A 145 -2.04 10.44 10.09
N ARG A 146 -2.16 10.98 8.88
CA ARG A 146 -3.40 10.92 8.08
C ARG A 146 -3.90 9.49 7.88
N VAL A 147 -2.99 8.54 7.64
CA VAL A 147 -3.35 7.12 7.49
C VAL A 147 -3.76 6.54 8.83
N LEU A 148 -2.98 6.79 9.89
CA LEU A 148 -3.26 6.29 11.24
C LEU A 148 -4.60 6.81 11.78
N ASP A 149 -4.90 8.09 11.61
CA ASP A 149 -6.19 8.69 11.98
C ASP A 149 -7.36 8.09 11.20
N TYR A 150 -7.17 7.80 9.90
CA TYR A 150 -8.19 7.17 9.09
C TYR A 150 -8.48 5.73 9.54
N VAL A 151 -7.45 4.92 9.79
CA VAL A 151 -7.64 3.50 10.16
C VAL A 151 -8.11 3.32 11.60
N THR A 152 -7.78 4.25 12.50
CA THR A 152 -8.32 4.30 13.87
C THR A 152 -9.73 4.89 13.92
N GLY A 153 -10.18 5.54 12.84
CA GLY A 153 -11.49 6.20 12.78
C GLY A 153 -11.53 7.55 13.49
N ARG A 154 -10.39 8.10 13.93
CA ARG A 154 -10.28 9.40 14.60
C ARG A 154 -10.56 10.58 13.66
N SER A 155 -10.19 10.48 12.38
CA SER A 155 -10.51 11.50 11.37
C SER A 155 -10.75 10.89 9.98
N LYS A 156 -11.57 11.58 9.19
CA LYS A 156 -11.81 11.30 7.76
C LYS A 156 -11.31 12.43 6.84
N ASP A 157 -10.65 13.45 7.40
CA ASP A 157 -10.20 14.63 6.63
C ASP A 157 -9.12 14.27 5.61
N GLY A 158 -8.49 13.10 5.76
CA GLY A 158 -7.53 12.56 4.81
C GLY A 158 -8.13 11.92 3.56
N ILE A 159 -9.46 11.77 3.48
CA ILE A 159 -10.12 11.20 2.30
C ILE A 159 -10.15 12.25 1.20
N GLU A 160 -9.81 11.83 -0.03
CA GLU A 160 -9.90 12.68 -1.22
C GLU A 160 -11.33 13.27 -1.36
N PRO A 161 -11.46 14.61 -1.52
CA PRO A 161 -12.73 15.31 -1.37
C PRO A 161 -13.68 15.18 -2.56
N THR A 162 -13.23 14.71 -3.72
CA THR A 162 -14.05 14.55 -4.92
C THR A 162 -15.18 13.57 -4.65
N ARG A 163 -16.41 14.10 -4.66
CA ARG A 163 -17.62 13.30 -4.53
C ARG A 163 -18.03 12.78 -5.90
N SER A 164 -18.25 11.48 -5.99
CA SER A 164 -18.78 10.82 -7.19
C SER A 164 -19.79 9.75 -6.79
N ALA A 165 -20.82 9.57 -7.61
CA ALA A 165 -21.73 8.43 -7.50
C ALA A 165 -21.08 7.13 -8.03
N HIS A 166 -19.97 7.26 -8.75
CA HIS A 166 -19.22 6.14 -9.31
C HIS A 166 -18.16 5.61 -8.34
N PRO A 167 -17.85 4.30 -8.40
CA PRO A 167 -16.69 3.74 -7.74
C PRO A 167 -15.40 4.49 -8.12
N ARG A 168 -14.45 4.56 -7.17
CA ARG A 168 -13.20 5.31 -7.33
C ARG A 168 -12.01 4.41 -7.10
N ILE A 169 -10.98 4.57 -7.91
CA ILE A 169 -9.65 4.06 -7.64
C ILE A 169 -8.62 5.18 -7.75
N ALA A 170 -7.51 5.04 -7.04
CA ALA A 170 -6.34 5.89 -7.23
C ALA A 170 -5.11 5.01 -7.47
N ILE A 171 -4.33 5.32 -8.49
CA ILE A 171 -3.22 4.48 -8.94
C ILE A 171 -2.14 5.34 -9.61
N ASN A 172 -0.88 4.93 -9.45
CA ASN A 172 0.21 5.54 -10.20
C ASN A 172 0.03 5.30 -11.70
N LEU A 173 0.22 6.34 -12.53
CA LEU A 173 -0.05 6.30 -13.96
C LEU A 173 0.83 5.26 -14.68
N THR A 174 2.13 5.23 -14.36
CA THR A 174 3.05 4.20 -14.88
C THR A 174 2.63 2.80 -14.47
N ILE A 175 2.16 2.59 -13.25
CA ILE A 175 1.65 1.28 -12.82
C ILE A 175 0.35 0.92 -13.56
N LEU A 176 -0.56 1.86 -13.73
CA LEU A 176 -1.80 1.65 -14.46
C LEU A 176 -1.55 1.24 -15.91
N GLU A 177 -0.61 1.90 -16.60
CA GLU A 177 -0.18 1.50 -17.95
C GLU A 177 0.35 0.06 -17.97
N HIS A 178 1.26 -0.27 -17.05
CA HIS A 178 1.92 -1.58 -17.06
C HIS A 178 1.01 -2.77 -16.72
N ILE A 179 -0.14 -2.54 -16.07
CA ILE A 179 -1.09 -3.62 -15.78
C ILE A 179 -2.07 -3.88 -16.93
N ILE A 180 -2.14 -3.02 -17.96
CA ILE A 180 -3.02 -3.22 -19.12
C ILE A 180 -2.68 -4.53 -19.83
N GLY A 181 -3.69 -5.35 -20.09
CA GLY A 181 -3.55 -6.65 -20.76
C GLY A 181 -2.97 -7.76 -19.86
N THR A 182 -2.58 -7.45 -18.63
CA THR A 182 -2.09 -8.46 -17.68
C THR A 182 -3.24 -9.15 -16.95
N PRO A 183 -3.03 -10.36 -16.37
CA PRO A 183 -4.01 -10.98 -15.48
C PRO A 183 -4.35 -10.13 -14.24
N TRP A 184 -3.61 -9.06 -13.95
CA TRP A 184 -3.82 -8.20 -12.79
C TRP A 184 -4.74 -7.02 -13.09
N GLN A 185 -5.07 -6.78 -14.37
CA GLN A 185 -5.96 -5.70 -14.76
C GLN A 185 -7.36 -5.90 -14.14
N PRO A 186 -7.82 -4.98 -13.26
CA PRO A 186 -9.19 -4.98 -12.79
C PRO A 186 -10.16 -4.49 -13.86
N ASP A 187 -11.43 -4.88 -13.77
CA ASP A 187 -12.48 -4.21 -14.52
C ASP A 187 -12.79 -2.87 -13.87
N LEU A 188 -12.52 -1.78 -14.59
CA LEU A 188 -12.71 -0.41 -14.15
C LEU A 188 -13.86 0.29 -14.89
N SER A 189 -14.72 -0.49 -15.57
CA SER A 189 -15.89 0.05 -16.24
C SER A 189 -16.74 0.89 -15.27
N GLY A 190 -17.06 2.11 -15.67
CA GLY A 190 -17.85 3.05 -14.86
C GLY A 190 -17.14 3.62 -13.63
N HIS A 191 -15.83 3.45 -13.48
CA HIS A 191 -15.05 4.02 -12.39
C HIS A 191 -14.54 5.43 -12.70
N VAL A 192 -14.37 6.24 -11.67
CA VAL A 192 -13.49 7.41 -11.71
C VAL A 192 -12.08 6.94 -11.33
N ILE A 193 -11.14 7.12 -12.25
CA ILE A 193 -9.73 6.73 -12.08
C ILE A 193 -8.92 7.99 -11.74
N MET A 194 -8.38 8.05 -10.53
CA MET A 194 -7.47 9.09 -10.09
C MET A 194 -6.04 8.64 -10.36
N ILE A 195 -5.26 9.48 -11.05
CA ILE A 195 -3.89 9.16 -11.44
C ILE A 195 -2.89 10.14 -10.84
N GLU A 196 -1.72 9.63 -10.51
CA GLU A 196 -0.55 10.41 -10.08
C GLU A 196 0.70 9.81 -10.70
N ASP A 197 1.74 10.61 -10.94
CA ASP A 197 3.06 10.10 -11.28
C ASP A 197 4.17 11.03 -10.79
N VAL A 198 5.40 10.51 -10.75
CA VAL A 198 6.56 11.26 -10.29
C VAL A 198 7.83 10.85 -11.03
N GLY A 199 8.67 11.82 -11.37
CA GLY A 199 9.95 11.56 -12.02
C GLY A 199 9.87 11.26 -13.52
N GLU A 200 8.71 11.46 -14.13
CA GLU A 200 8.47 11.26 -15.55
C GLU A 200 8.62 12.55 -16.36
N TYR A 201 9.12 12.45 -17.57
CA TYR A 201 9.07 13.57 -18.53
C TYR A 201 7.63 13.79 -19.01
N GLU A 202 7.28 15.03 -19.35
CA GLU A 202 5.92 15.37 -19.82
C GLU A 202 5.49 14.56 -21.05
N TYR A 203 6.40 14.33 -22.00
CA TYR A 203 6.10 13.48 -23.17
C TYR A 203 5.86 12.01 -22.81
N ALA A 204 6.39 11.54 -21.67
CA ALA A 204 6.13 10.19 -21.19
C ALA A 204 4.73 10.13 -20.56
N ILE A 205 4.34 11.13 -19.78
CA ILE A 205 2.98 11.26 -19.25
C ILE A 205 1.96 11.29 -20.41
N ASP A 206 2.20 12.12 -21.43
CA ASP A 206 1.32 12.23 -22.60
C ASP A 206 1.14 10.88 -23.32
N ARG A 207 2.24 10.15 -23.50
CA ARG A 207 2.21 8.81 -24.13
C ARG A 207 1.40 7.80 -23.32
N LYS A 208 1.51 7.83 -21.99
CA LYS A 208 0.71 6.96 -21.10
C LYS A 208 -0.77 7.31 -21.18
N MET A 209 -1.09 8.60 -21.20
CA MET A 209 -2.46 9.08 -21.38
C MET A 209 -3.03 8.67 -22.75
N PHE A 210 -2.22 8.72 -23.81
CA PHE A 210 -2.61 8.21 -25.12
C PHE A 210 -2.98 6.72 -25.04
N THR A 211 -2.14 5.88 -24.41
CA THR A 211 -2.44 4.45 -24.22
C THR A 211 -3.73 4.20 -23.45
N LEU A 212 -4.04 5.02 -22.43
CA LEU A 212 -5.22 4.83 -21.58
C LEU A 212 -6.52 5.33 -22.19
N CYS A 213 -6.47 6.31 -23.09
CA CYS A 213 -7.64 6.96 -23.66
C CYS A 213 -7.95 6.56 -25.11
N SER A 214 -7.13 5.67 -25.70
CA SER A 214 -7.33 5.12 -27.05
C SER A 214 -8.08 3.80 -27.02
#